data_AF-A0A2V6QFL9-F1
#
_entry.id   AF-A0A2V6QFL9-F1
#
_cell.length_a   1.000
_cell.length_b   1.000
_cell.length_c   1.000
_cell.angle_alpha   90.00
_cell.angle_beta   90.00
_cell.angle_gamma   90.00
#
_symmetry.space_group_name_H-M   'P 1'
#
loop_
_entity.id
_entity.type
_entity.pdbx_description
1 polymer ?
#
loop_
_entity_poly.entity_id
_entity_poly.type
_entity_poly.pdbx_seq_one_letter_code
_entity_poly.pdbx_strand_id
1 'polypeptide(L)'
;MKKAMVAMAVVVSLAFTGAAMANSCPKIIKEGRDAAAKMKADDPKVKGAVAKLDQAQKLHDDGNHKESMAKANEALADLGVKK
;
A
#
# COMPACT_ATOMS: atom_id res chain seq x y z
N MET A 1 38.39 11.89 -16.16
CA MET A 1 37.52 12.66 -15.25
C MET A 1 36.04 12.62 -15.68
N LYS A 2 35.66 13.05 -16.89
CA LYS A 2 34.24 13.22 -17.28
C LYS A 2 33.45 11.93 -17.55
N LYS A 3 34.12 10.82 -17.88
CA LYS A 3 33.48 9.53 -18.21
C LYS A 3 33.21 8.63 -17.00
N ALA A 4 33.85 8.89 -15.84
CA ALA A 4 33.67 8.09 -14.63
C ALA A 4 32.41 8.48 -13.82
N MET A 5 31.96 9.74 -13.92
CA MET A 5 30.76 10.21 -13.20
C MET A 5 29.44 9.70 -13.77
N VAL A 6 29.38 9.40 -15.08
CA VAL A 6 28.14 8.92 -15.72
C VAL A 6 27.84 7.46 -15.35
N ALA A 7 28.88 6.65 -15.14
CA ALA A 7 28.71 5.24 -14.77
C ALA A 7 28.15 5.05 -13.36
N MET A 8 28.43 5.97 -12.43
CA MET A 8 27.99 5.87 -11.03
C MET A 8 26.50 6.22 -10.84
N ALA A 9 25.92 7.03 -11.73
CA ALA A 9 24.51 7.45 -11.63
C ALA A 9 23.51 6.36 -12.05
N VAL A 10 23.92 5.42 -12.91
CA VAL A 10 23.05 4.34 -13.43
C VAL A 10 22.89 3.20 -12.42
N VAL A 11 23.83 3.02 -11.49
CA VAL A 11 23.78 1.91 -10.52
C VAL A 11 22.85 2.24 -9.34
N VAL A 12 22.62 3.52 -9.03
CA VAL A 12 21.78 3.96 -7.91
C VAL A 12 20.28 3.85 -8.22
N SER A 13 19.87 3.95 -9.48
CA SER A 13 18.46 3.87 -9.88
C SER A 13 17.87 2.45 -9.81
N LEU A 14 18.71 1.41 -9.85
CA LEU A 14 18.28 0.01 -9.75
C LEU A 14 18.05 -0.45 -8.30
N ALA A 15 18.58 0.26 -7.29
CA ALA A 15 18.45 -0.11 -5.88
C ALA A 15 17.15 0.37 -5.22
N PHE A 16 16.39 1.27 -5.86
CA PHE A 16 15.22 1.91 -5.26
C PHE A 16 13.88 1.20 -5.49
N THR A 17 13.82 0.14 -6.30
CA THR A 17 12.56 -0.56 -6.57
C THR A 17 12.16 -1.56 -5.47
N GLY A 18 13.10 -2.02 -4.64
CA GLY A 18 12.84 -3.01 -3.57
C GLY A 18 12.54 -2.38 -2.20
N ALA A 19 13.34 -1.40 -1.77
CA ALA A 19 13.24 -0.82 -0.43
C ALA A 19 11.94 -0.02 -0.20
N ALA A 20 11.38 0.59 -1.26
CA ALA A 20 10.13 1.33 -1.17
C ALA A 20 8.90 0.41 -0.98
N MET A 21 8.98 -0.85 -1.41
CA MET A 21 7.84 -1.79 -1.38
C MET A 21 7.67 -2.51 -0.04
N ALA A 22 8.74 -2.71 0.72
CA ALA A 22 8.69 -3.47 1.98
C ALA A 22 7.72 -2.87 3.01
N ASN A 23 7.62 -1.54 3.08
CA ASN A 23 6.72 -0.83 4.00
C ASN A 23 5.43 -0.35 3.34
N SER A 24 5.20 -0.65 2.07
CA SER A 24 4.04 -0.13 1.33
C SER A 24 2.74 -0.80 1.75
N CYS A 25 2.68 -2.13 1.88
CA CYS A 25 1.45 -2.82 2.26
C CYS A 25 0.97 -2.41 3.67
N PRO A 26 1.82 -2.46 4.72
CA PRO A 26 1.40 -2.06 6.07
C PRO A 26 0.93 -0.61 6.13
N LYS A 27 1.57 0.29 5.39
CA LYS A 27 1.20 1.70 5.33
C LYS A 27 -0.21 1.89 4.74
N ILE A 28 -0.48 1.31 3.58
CA ILE A 28 -1.78 1.46 2.90
C ILE A 28 -2.91 0.80 3.70
N ILE A 29 -2.66 -0.38 4.29
CA ILE A 29 -3.64 -1.04 5.17
C ILE A 29 -3.97 -0.13 6.36
N LYS A 30 -2.94 0.45 6.98
CA LYS A 30 -3.12 1.39 8.11
C LYS A 30 -3.89 2.64 7.70
N GLU A 31 -3.55 3.26 6.57
CA GLU A 31 -4.27 4.43 6.03
C GLU A 31 -5.77 4.13 5.85
N GLY A 32 -6.10 2.96 5.32
CA GLY A 32 -7.49 2.51 5.18
C GLY A 32 -8.20 2.34 6.52
N ARG A 33 -7.53 1.74 7.51
CA ARG A 33 -8.10 1.56 8.86
C ARG A 33 -8.31 2.90 9.57
N ASP A 34 -7.34 3.79 9.47
CA ASP A 34 -7.40 5.13 10.06
C ASP A 34 -8.50 5.99 9.39
N ALA A 35 -8.73 5.82 8.09
CA ALA A 35 -9.84 6.47 7.40
C ALA A 35 -11.20 5.90 7.81
N ALA A 36 -11.33 4.56 7.84
CA ALA A 36 -12.56 3.89 8.28
C ALA A 36 -12.95 4.27 9.72
N ALA A 37 -11.96 4.41 10.62
CA ALA A 37 -12.17 4.79 12.01
C ALA A 37 -12.75 6.21 12.20
N LYS A 38 -12.62 7.08 11.19
CA LYS A 38 -13.20 8.44 11.18
C LYS A 38 -14.60 8.48 10.55
N MET A 39 -15.12 7.34 10.11
CA MET A 39 -16.41 7.22 9.45
C MET A 39 -17.43 6.47 10.32
N LYS A 40 -18.69 6.46 9.87
CA LYS A 40 -19.76 5.75 10.54
C LYS A 40 -19.57 4.24 10.41
N ALA A 41 -19.31 3.56 11.52
CA ALA A 41 -19.01 2.12 11.53
C ALA A 41 -20.20 1.23 11.09
N ASP A 42 -21.43 1.74 11.17
CA ASP A 42 -22.64 1.06 10.72
C ASP A 42 -22.89 1.19 9.21
N ASP A 43 -22.23 2.14 8.53
CA ASP A 43 -22.31 2.34 7.08
C ASP A 43 -21.86 1.07 6.33
N PRO A 44 -22.71 0.49 5.46
CA PRO A 44 -22.37 -0.68 4.66
C PRO A 44 -21.06 -0.53 3.85
N LYS A 45 -20.77 0.69 3.38
CA LYS A 45 -19.54 1.01 2.64
C LYS A 45 -18.31 0.87 3.53
N VAL A 46 -18.38 1.39 4.76
CA VAL A 46 -17.29 1.32 5.74
C VAL A 46 -17.05 -0.14 6.15
N LYS A 47 -18.12 -0.90 6.41
CA LYS A 47 -18.00 -2.34 6.70
C LYS A 47 -17.36 -3.11 5.55
N GLY A 48 -17.77 -2.83 4.31
CA GLY A 48 -17.20 -3.43 3.12
C GLY A 48 -15.71 -3.11 2.94
N ALA A 49 -15.30 -1.87 3.21
CA ALA A 49 -13.91 -1.46 3.17
C ALA A 49 -13.07 -2.11 4.28
N VAL A 50 -13.58 -2.18 5.50
CA VAL A 50 -12.89 -2.87 6.63
C VAL A 50 -12.67 -4.35 6.30
N ALA A 51 -13.67 -5.04 5.75
CA ALA A 51 -13.53 -6.43 5.34
C ALA A 51 -12.45 -6.63 4.25
N LYS A 52 -12.34 -5.69 3.30
CA LYS A 52 -11.25 -5.69 2.30
C LYS A 52 -9.88 -5.45 2.94
N LEU A 53 -9.78 -4.58 3.95
CA LEU A 53 -8.54 -4.35 4.69
C LEU A 53 -8.12 -5.57 5.53
N ASP A 54 -9.07 -6.32 6.08
CA ASP A 54 -8.80 -7.58 6.76
C ASP A 54 -8.29 -8.65 5.78
N GLN A 55 -8.87 -8.72 4.57
CA GLN A 55 -8.33 -9.57 3.50
C GLN A 55 -6.94 -9.13 3.07
N ALA A 56 -6.69 -7.82 2.93
CA ALA A 56 -5.38 -7.29 2.59
C ALA A 56 -4.32 -7.63 3.64
N GLN A 57 -4.67 -7.60 4.93
CA GLN A 57 -3.78 -8.00 6.02
C GLN A 57 -3.43 -9.49 5.92
N LYS A 58 -4.42 -10.38 5.73
CA LYS A 58 -4.16 -11.81 5.54
C LYS A 58 -3.23 -12.08 4.36
N LEU A 59 -3.49 -11.44 3.21
CA LEU A 59 -2.64 -11.53 2.03
C LEU A 59 -1.22 -11.01 2.31
N HIS A 60 -1.05 -9.98 3.14
CA HIS A 60 0.27 -9.51 3.56
C HIS A 60 0.99 -10.55 4.42
N ASP A 61 0.30 -11.10 5.42
CA ASP A 61 0.83 -12.09 6.35
C ASP A 61 1.22 -13.39 5.61
N ASP A 62 0.50 -13.74 4.53
CA ASP A 62 0.78 -14.87 3.64
C ASP A 62 1.89 -14.59 2.60
N GLY A 63 2.45 -13.37 2.57
CA GLY A 63 3.48 -12.96 1.60
C GLY A 63 2.96 -12.56 0.20
N ASN A 64 1.64 -12.56 -0.01
CA ASN A 64 0.97 -12.17 -1.26
C ASN A 64 0.86 -10.63 -1.39
N HIS A 65 2.01 -9.95 -1.40
CA HIS A 65 2.08 -8.48 -1.33
C HIS A 65 1.35 -7.75 -2.47
N LYS A 66 1.36 -8.30 -3.69
CA LYS A 66 0.65 -7.69 -4.83
C LYS A 66 -0.86 -7.66 -4.62
N GLU A 67 -1.43 -8.77 -4.17
CA GLU A 67 -2.86 -8.90 -3.91
C GLU A 67 -3.28 -8.13 -2.66
N SER A 68 -2.43 -8.13 -1.63
CA SER A 68 -2.60 -7.29 -0.43
C SER A 68 -2.74 -5.81 -0.81
N MET A 69 -1.82 -5.30 -1.64
CA MET A 69 -1.87 -3.92 -2.12
C MET A 69 -3.12 -3.64 -2.93
N ALA A 70 -3.51 -4.53 -3.85
CA ALA A 70 -4.73 -4.36 -4.64
C ALA A 70 -5.97 -4.25 -3.74
N LYS A 71 -6.13 -5.16 -2.77
CA LYS A 71 -7.25 -5.17 -1.84
C LYS A 71 -7.29 -3.95 -0.93
N ALA A 72 -6.15 -3.51 -0.41
CA ALA A 72 -6.08 -2.31 0.42
C ALA A 72 -6.44 -1.05 -0.38
N ASN A 73 -6.08 -0.99 -1.67
CA ASN A 73 -6.42 0.12 -2.55
C ASN A 73 -7.90 0.15 -2.94
N GLU A 74 -8.52 -1.00 -3.16
CA GLU A 74 -9.98 -1.09 -3.33
C GLU A 74 -10.71 -0.54 -2.10
N ALA A 75 -10.23 -0.89 -0.89
CA ALA A 75 -10.81 -0.36 0.35
C ALA A 75 -10.68 1.16 0.47
N LEU A 76 -9.53 1.74 0.13
CA LEU A 76 -9.34 3.19 0.12
C LEU A 76 -10.26 3.89 -0.89
N ALA A 77 -10.44 3.30 -2.07
CA ALA A 77 -11.36 3.81 -3.09
C ALA A 77 -12.82 3.77 -2.59
N ASP A 78 -13.23 2.67 -1.95
CA ASP A 78 -14.53 2.57 -1.28
C ASP A 78 -14.68 3.62 -0.19
N LEU A 79 -13.64 3.93 0.58
CA LEU A 79 -13.69 5.00 1.58
C LEU A 79 -13.61 6.41 0.96
N GLY A 80 -13.36 6.53 -0.34
CA GLY A 80 -13.18 7.82 -1.02
C GLY A 80 -11.88 8.53 -0.62
N VAL A 81 -10.90 7.81 -0.10
CA VAL A 81 -9.58 8.34 0.25
C VAL A 81 -8.78 8.47 -1.04
N LYS A 82 -8.48 9.71 -1.42
CA LYS A 82 -7.64 10.00 -2.60
C LYS A 82 -6.17 9.76 -2.24
N LYS A 83 -5.45 9.14 -3.17
CA LYS A 83 -4.00 8.92 -3.08
C LYS A 83 -3.21 10.14 -3.54
#